data_AF-A0A1H7L6B2-F1
#
_entry.id   AF-A0A1H7L6B2-F1
#
_cell.length_a   1.000
_cell.length_b   1.000
_cell.length_c   1.000
_cell.angle_alpha   90.00
_cell.angle_beta   90.00
_cell.angle_gamma   90.00
#
_symmetry.space_group_name_H-M   'P 1'
#
loop_
_entity.id
_entity.type
_entity.pdbx_description
1 polymer ?
#
loop_
_entity_poly.entity_id
_entity_poly.type
_entity_poly.pdbx_seq_one_letter_code
_entity_poly.pdbx_strand_id
1 'polypeptide(L)' 'MSGIELHERLLSLGYAIPVILVTAAETPDTLARARRNGVLAIFPKPFDPTEMQYWLSRALAGDPGFSS' A
#
# COMPACT_ATOMS: atom_id res chain seq x y z
N MET A 1 -9.11 0.43 14.44
CA MET A 1 -7.83 0.57 13.74
C MET A 1 -8.10 0.74 12.25
N SER A 2 -7.65 1.82 11.63
CA SER A 2 -7.73 2.05 10.19
C SER A 2 -6.70 1.19 9.43
N GLY A 3 -6.83 1.08 8.11
CA GLY A 3 -5.86 0.37 7.28
C GLY A 3 -4.44 0.96 7.37
N ILE A 4 -4.32 2.27 7.60
CA ILE A 4 -3.03 2.95 7.79
C ILE A 4 -2.44 2.70 9.17
N GLU A 5 -3.26 2.70 10.22
CA GLU A 5 -2.79 2.32 11.55
C GLU A 5 -2.29 0.86 11.58
N LEU A 6 -2.92 -0.04 10.80
CA LEU A 6 -2.43 -1.40 10.60
C LEU A 6 -1.05 -1.41 9.94
N HIS A 7 -0.89 -0.67 8.84
CA HIS A 7 0.37 -0.60 8.10
C HIS A 7 1.51 -0.07 8.98
N GLU A 8 1.26 1.02 9.71
CA GLU A 8 2.23 1.58 10.66
C GLU A 8 2.59 0.59 11.77
N ARG A 9 1.60 -0.16 12.27
CA ARG A 9 1.84 -1.19 13.27
C ARG A 9 2.73 -2.30 12.72
N LEU A 10 2.49 -2.77 11.50
CA LEU A 10 3.30 -3.81 10.85
C LEU A 10 4.75 -3.35 10.68
N LEU A 11 4.96 -2.11 10.22
CA LEU A 11 6.30 -1.52 10.12
C LEU A 11 6.98 -1.43 11.49
N SER A 12 6.26 -0.99 12.53
CA SER A 12 6.82 -0.90 13.90
C SER A 12 7.22 -2.26 14.48
N LEU A 13 6.64 -3.34 13.96
CA LEU A 13 6.96 -4.73 14.35
C LEU A 13 8.08 -5.33 13.47
N GLY A 14 8.63 -4.57 12.52
CA GLY A 14 9.72 -5.01 11.65
C GLY A 14 9.27 -5.80 10.41
N TYR A 15 7.96 -5.83 10.10
CA TYR A 15 7.48 -6.46 8.88
C TYR A 15 7.69 -5.53 7.68
N ALA A 16 8.50 -5.97 6.72
CA ALA A 16 8.73 -5.30 5.44
C ALA A 16 8.03 -6.06 4.29
N ILE A 17 6.70 -6.14 4.36
CA ILE A 17 5.88 -6.79 3.32
C ILE A 17 5.35 -5.76 2.31
N PRO A 18 5.22 -6.10 1.02
CA PRO A 18 4.55 -5.22 0.06
C PRO A 18 3.09 -4.95 0.47
N VAL A 19 2.69 -3.68 0.54
CA VAL A 19 1.33 -3.29 0.94
C VAL A 19 0.65 -2.49 -0.17
N ILE A 20 -0.51 -2.95 -0.62
CA ILE A 20 -1.41 -2.20 -1.52
C ILE A 20 -2.58 -1.69 -0.69
N LEU A 21 -2.78 -0.37 -0.66
CA LEU A 21 -3.92 0.24 0.04
C LEU A 21 -5.11 0.36 -0.89
N VAL A 22 -6.29 -0.04 -0.44
CA VAL A 22 -7.55 0.15 -1.17
C VAL A 22 -8.51 0.98 -0.32
N THR A 23 -8.98 2.13 -0.83
CA THR A 23 -9.73 3.12 -0.05
C THR A 23 -11.02 3.58 -0.73
N ALA A 24 -12.10 3.82 0.03
CA ALA A 24 -13.33 4.46 -0.48
C ALA A 24 -13.46 5.94 -0.06
N ALA A 25 -12.79 6.33 1.03
CA ALA A 25 -12.87 7.66 1.62
C ALA A 25 -11.71 7.82 2.60
N GLU A 26 -10.62 8.46 2.16
CA GLU A 26 -9.48 8.82 3.00
C GLU A 26 -9.13 10.28 2.72
N THR A 27 -8.66 11.01 3.74
CA THR A 27 -8.23 12.39 3.56
C THR A 27 -6.86 12.42 2.85
N PRO A 28 -6.52 13.55 2.18
CA PRO A 28 -5.20 13.73 1.58
C PRO A 28 -4.03 13.44 2.54
N ASP A 29 -4.20 13.78 3.82
CA ASP A 29 -3.20 13.55 4.86
C ASP A 29 -2.95 12.06 5.12
N THR A 30 -4.01 11.25 5.14
CA THR A 30 -3.86 9.79 5.31
C THR A 30 -3.18 9.16 4.10
N LEU A 31 -3.50 9.62 2.89
CA LEU A 31 -2.84 9.16 1.67
C LEU A 31 -1.36 9.56 1.64
N ALA A 32 -1.04 10.77 2.09
CA ALA A 32 0.34 11.24 2.21
C ALA A 32 1.14 10.40 3.23
N ARG A 33 0.52 10.04 4.37
CA ARG A 33 1.12 9.12 5.35
C ARG A 33 1.38 7.75 4.76
N ALA A 34 0.39 7.17 4.07
CA ALA A 34 0.53 5.87 3.41
C ALA A 34 1.74 5.85 2.46
N ARG A 35 1.87 6.88 1.61
CA ARG A 35 2.98 7.03 0.68
C ARG A 35 4.34 7.16 1.37
N ARG A 36 4.43 7.96 2.44
CA ARG A 36 5.67 8.08 3.24
C ARG A 36 6.10 6.75 3.87
N ASN A 37 5.13 5.91 4.22
CA ASN A 37 5.36 4.60 4.81
C ASN A 37 5.62 3.51 3.76
N GLY A 38 5.83 3.87 2.49
CA GLY A 38 6.26 2.92 1.46
C GLY A 38 5.20 1.94 0.97
N VAL A 39 3.91 2.31 1.00
CA VAL A 39 2.89 1.49 0.32
C VAL A 39 3.21 1.39 -1.18
N LEU A 40 3.02 0.20 -1.74
CA LEU A 40 3.30 -0.13 -3.13
C LEU A 40 2.37 0.63 -4.10
N ALA A 41 1.09 0.67 -3.78
CA ALA A 41 0.08 1.35 -4.56
C ALA A 41 -1.11 1.76 -3.67
N ILE A 42 -1.86 2.76 -4.13
CA ILE A 42 -3.11 3.19 -3.48
C ILE A 42 -4.21 3.23 -4.53
N PHE A 43 -5.28 2.46 -4.29
CA PHE A 43 -6.43 2.35 -5.16
C PHE A 43 -7.68 2.99 -4.54
N PRO A 44 -8.23 4.06 -5.13
CA PRO A 44 -9.55 4.55 -4.77
C PRO A 44 -10.63 3.57 -5.26
N LYS A 45 -11.72 3.40 -4.52
CA LYS A 45 -12.88 2.63 -4.94
C LYS A 45 -13.87 3.53 -5.71
N PRO A 46 -14.44 3.06 -6.82
CA PRO A 46 -14.07 1.84 -7.55
C PRO A 46 -12.74 1.99 -8.28
N PHE A 47 -12.00 0.89 -8.46
CA PHE A 47 -10.73 0.85 -9.19
C PHE A 47 -10.80 -0.10 -10.39
N ASP A 48 -9.87 0.07 -11.32
CA ASP A 48 -9.69 -0.83 -12.46
C ASP A 48 -9.04 -2.16 -12.02
N PRO A 49 -9.71 -3.32 -12.23
CA PRO A 49 -9.12 -4.62 -11.94
C PRO A 49 -7.83 -4.92 -12.70
N THR A 50 -7.66 -4.40 -13.92
CA THR A 50 -6.44 -4.61 -14.73
C THR A 50 -5.25 -3.89 -14.10
N GLU A 51 -5.45 -2.67 -13.60
CA GLU A 51 -4.42 -1.95 -12.85
C GLU A 51 -4.07 -2.70 -11.55
N MET A 52 -5.06 -3.21 -10.82
CA MET A 52 -4.81 -4.03 -9.62
C MET A 52 -3.99 -5.29 -9.93
N GLN A 53 -4.29 -6.00 -11.01
CA GLN A 53 -3.55 -7.19 -11.43
C GLN A 53 -2.08 -6.89 -11.72
N TYR A 54 -1.79 -5.74 -12.36
CA TYR A 54 -0.42 -5.30 -12.60
C TYR A 54 0.36 -5.15 -11.28
N TRP A 55 -0.20 -4.43 -10.31
CA TRP A 55 0.46 -4.19 -9.03
C TRP A 55 0.58 -5.46 -8.17
N LEU A 56 -0.43 -6.33 -8.19
CA LEU A 56 -0.35 -7.65 -7.53
C LEU A 56 0.77 -8.51 -8.11
N SER A 57 0.91 -8.55 -9.44
CA SER A 57 1.97 -9.32 -10.10
C SER A 57 3.35 -8.86 -9.66
N ARG A 58 3.55 -7.53 -9.52
CA ARG A 58 4.79 -6.95 -9.01
C ARG A 58 5.05 -7.27 -7.54
N ALA A 59 4.02 -7.21 -6.70
CA ALA A 59 4.13 -7.54 -5.28
C ALA A 59 4.58 -8.99 -5.06
N LEU A 60 4.04 -9.92 -5.87
CA LEU A 60 4.33 -11.36 -5.77
C LEU A 60 5.68 -11.74 -6.38
N ALA A 61 6.17 -10.98 -7.36
CA ALA A 61 7.47 -11.24 -8.00
C ALA A 61 8.67 -10.94 -7.09
N GLY A 62 8.47 -10.30 -5.93
CA GLY A 62 9.54 -9.98 -4.99
C GLY A 62 10.57 -8.99 -5.54
N ASP A 63 10.15 -8.13 -6.48
CA ASP A 63 11.01 -7.19 -7.20
C ASP A 63 11.79 -6.30 -6.20
N PRO A 64 13.13 -6.38 -6.15
CA PRO A 64 13.95 -5.70 -5.13
C PRO A 64 14.04 -4.18 -5.28
N GLY A 65 13.43 -3.60 -6.33
CA GLY A 65 13.44 -2.15 -6.61
C GLY A 65 12.68 -1.26 -5.61
N PHE A 66 12.25 -1.78 -4.46
CA PHE A 66 11.48 -1.05 -3.44
C PHE A 66 12.24 -0.81 -2.13
N SER A 67 13.45 -1.36 -1.99
CA SER A 67 14.36 -1.06 -0.89
C SER A 67 15.32 0.04 -1.33
N SER A 68 14.94 1.30 -1.16
CA SER A 68 15.87 2.45 -1.18
C SER A 68 15.40 3.49 -0.18
#